data_AF-A0A7V3JJ11-F1
#
_entry.id   AF-A0A7V3JJ11-F1
#
_cell.length_a   1.000
_cell.length_b   1.000
_cell.length_c   1.000
_cell.angle_alpha   90.00
_cell.angle_beta   90.00
_cell.angle_gamma   90.00
#
_symmetry.space_group_name_H-M   'P 1'
#
loop_
_entity.id
_entity.type
_entity.pdbx_description
1 polymer ?
#
loop_
_entity_poly.entity_id
_entity_poly.type
_entity_poly.pdbx_seq_one_letter_code
_entity_poly.pdbx_strand_id
1 'polypeptide(L)'
;MMKRFLLCVVLGALFSAGVASVAAEKPDAAARARIVAPFVEERTVMVAHADLTRVKVEPIVALVRQLLPDAATEIAQVRAAAETWLEKFCAAGGRELYVVVTMGEGLPPEPSILVLVPIAPGADEHILRGLFQGPETPQRLQRGQLTPAEALRSPLPGSHGEQARLGDLLVISGARPAGAADLATRLKQIKPVERPEVARAFAAAGDTAAQLLFLPPPYAARVIEETMPEFPQAAGGGPSTVLTRGLLWAAAGINPPPELSLRLVIQSKDAQAAEAFRAKLGQWVKLVGQRKEVSQMLPKFDEVVTPLLPKVEGDQLVLRLDRDSKALKDLLAVVQASAEPLRVEARRKQSVNNLKQLGLAMHGYHDVYRHFPAAAICDKNGKPLLSWRVAVLPFVEQQALYDQFHLDEPWDSEHNKPLIAKMPAVFRSPRSKLPQTQGRTNYVVPVGPETIFPGKKGIDIREIRDGTSNTIMVLEVSDQQAPIWTKPDDWPFDPKDPAKGLGGLYEGGFYATFADGSVRFLPLPQDAAKLRALFTRSGGEPLSP
;
A
#
# COMPACT_ATOMS: atom_id res chain seq x y z
N MET A 1 10.78 8.88 8.83
CA MET A 1 11.13 7.64 8.09
C MET A 1 10.93 6.37 8.93
N MET A 2 11.56 6.23 10.10
CA MET A 2 11.56 4.98 10.90
C MET A 2 10.18 4.34 11.17
N LYS A 3 9.14 5.13 11.46
CA LYS A 3 7.74 4.63 11.60
C LYS A 3 7.14 4.01 10.32
N ARG A 4 7.57 4.47 9.13
CA ARG A 4 7.17 3.86 7.84
C ARG A 4 8.04 2.65 7.52
N PHE A 5 9.33 2.68 7.83
CA PHE A 5 10.23 1.54 7.64
C PHE A 5 9.80 0.33 8.46
N LEU A 6 9.56 0.50 9.77
CA LEU A 6 9.10 -0.60 10.64
C LEU A 6 7.73 -1.15 10.20
N LEU A 7 6.82 -0.27 9.77
CA LEU A 7 5.50 -0.65 9.25
C LEU A 7 5.61 -1.37 7.88
N CYS A 8 6.56 -0.99 7.02
CA CYS A 8 6.82 -1.67 5.74
C CYS A 8 7.61 -2.98 5.90
N VAL A 9 8.42 -3.15 6.94
CA VAL A 9 9.04 -4.44 7.28
C VAL A 9 7.98 -5.39 7.84
N VAL A 10 7.06 -4.92 8.69
CA VAL A 10 5.97 -5.74 9.24
C VAL A 10 4.88 -6.05 8.20
N LEU A 11 4.48 -5.08 7.36
CA LEU A 11 3.52 -5.33 6.26
C LEU A 11 4.16 -6.03 5.05
N GLY A 12 5.46 -5.82 4.81
CA GLY A 12 6.21 -6.53 3.77
C GLY A 12 6.38 -8.01 4.13
N ALA A 13 6.73 -8.31 5.39
CA ALA A 13 6.73 -9.68 5.91
C ALA A 13 5.34 -10.35 5.86
N LEU A 14 4.26 -9.57 5.96
CA LEU A 14 2.89 -10.08 5.78
C LEU A 14 2.56 -10.40 4.31
N PHE A 15 3.18 -9.74 3.32
CA PHE A 15 2.99 -10.07 1.90
C PHE A 15 3.88 -11.21 1.39
N SER A 16 4.74 -11.79 2.24
CA SER A 16 5.75 -12.77 1.85
C SER A 16 5.72 -14.09 2.65
N ALA A 17 4.55 -14.62 3.06
CA ALA A 17 4.42 -16.00 3.57
C ALA A 17 2.99 -16.63 3.50
N GLY A 18 2.81 -17.95 3.27
CA GLY A 18 1.51 -18.72 3.24
C GLY A 18 1.57 -20.30 3.24
N VAL A 19 1.16 -21.02 4.29
CA VAL A 19 1.45 -22.49 4.49
C VAL A 19 0.98 -23.45 3.35
N ALA A 20 1.64 -24.57 2.96
CA ALA A 20 1.69 -25.85 3.72
C ALA A 20 2.28 -27.08 2.94
N SER A 21 3.00 -27.94 3.67
CA SER A 21 3.06 -29.44 3.62
C SER A 21 3.55 -30.25 2.40
N VAL A 22 4.80 -30.74 2.48
CA VAL A 22 5.18 -32.17 2.27
C VAL A 22 6.24 -32.52 3.32
N ALA A 23 6.24 -33.76 3.83
CA ALA A 23 7.23 -34.21 4.82
C ALA A 23 8.62 -34.45 4.20
N ALA A 24 9.60 -33.61 4.55
CA ALA A 24 11.03 -33.86 4.40
C ALA A 24 11.79 -33.03 5.46
N GLU A 25 12.72 -33.69 6.16
CA GLU A 25 13.78 -33.20 7.07
C GLU A 25 13.61 -31.83 7.77
N LYS A 26 13.65 -31.84 9.11
CA LYS A 26 13.69 -30.63 9.96
C LYS A 26 14.82 -29.69 9.51
N PRO A 27 14.54 -28.43 9.10
CA PRO A 27 15.60 -27.48 8.78
C PRO A 27 16.43 -27.15 10.02
N ASP A 28 17.72 -27.47 9.98
CA ASP A 28 18.65 -27.20 11.07
C ASP A 28 18.89 -25.68 11.21
N ALA A 29 18.64 -25.11 12.39
CA ALA A 29 18.93 -23.72 12.70
C ALA A 29 20.42 -23.38 12.51
N ALA A 30 21.32 -24.35 12.70
CA ALA A 30 22.73 -24.18 12.40
C ALA A 30 23.01 -24.18 10.89
N ALA A 31 22.24 -24.90 10.06
CA ALA A 31 22.35 -24.78 8.60
C ALA A 31 21.92 -23.40 8.10
N ARG A 32 20.81 -22.85 8.62
CA ARG A 32 20.39 -21.46 8.34
C ARG A 32 21.45 -20.43 8.77
N ALA A 33 22.04 -20.62 9.94
CA ALA A 33 23.15 -19.78 10.40
C ALA A 33 24.39 -19.85 9.49
N ARG A 34 24.75 -21.05 9.00
CA ARG A 34 25.88 -21.23 8.05
C ARG A 34 25.66 -20.50 6.71
N ILE A 35 24.43 -20.44 6.21
CA ILE A 35 24.10 -19.73 4.96
C ILE A 35 24.38 -18.23 5.08
N VAL A 36 24.01 -17.61 6.21
CA VAL A 36 24.20 -16.17 6.43
C VAL A 36 25.59 -15.81 6.97
N ALA A 37 26.30 -16.75 7.61
CA ALA A 37 27.58 -16.50 8.28
C ALA A 37 28.63 -15.74 7.44
N PRO A 38 28.82 -15.99 6.12
CA PRO A 38 29.76 -15.23 5.29
C PRO A 38 29.40 -13.74 5.10
N PHE A 39 28.21 -13.32 5.52
CA PHE A 39 27.68 -11.96 5.39
C PHE A 39 27.38 -11.30 6.74
N VAL A 40 27.60 -12.01 7.86
CA VAL A 40 27.37 -11.49 9.21
C VAL A 40 28.61 -10.76 9.70
N GLU A 41 28.48 -9.46 9.88
CA GLU A 41 29.50 -8.54 10.37
C GLU A 41 29.17 -8.10 11.81
N GLU A 42 30.11 -7.44 12.49
CA GLU A 42 29.88 -6.83 13.81
C GLU A 42 28.67 -5.86 13.82
N ARG A 43 28.44 -5.18 12.68
CA ARG A 43 27.36 -4.20 12.47
C ARG A 43 26.10 -4.77 11.84
N THR A 44 26.01 -6.10 11.65
CA THR A 44 24.77 -6.74 11.22
C THR A 44 23.75 -6.63 12.34
N VAL A 45 22.65 -5.90 12.10
CA VAL A 45 21.61 -5.62 13.09
C VAL A 45 20.39 -6.52 12.94
N MET A 46 20.20 -7.12 11.77
CA MET A 46 19.02 -7.92 11.46
C MET A 46 19.35 -9.00 10.44
N VAL A 47 18.79 -10.19 10.65
CA VAL A 47 18.77 -11.28 9.68
C VAL A 47 17.33 -11.78 9.56
N ALA A 48 16.82 -11.90 8.35
CA ALA A 48 15.54 -12.51 8.06
C ALA A 48 15.71 -13.78 7.22
N HIS A 49 14.75 -14.69 7.33
CA HIS A 49 14.61 -15.90 6.52
C HIS A 49 13.13 -16.09 6.16
N ALA A 50 12.87 -16.57 4.96
CA ALA A 50 11.55 -17.03 4.53
C ALA A 50 11.68 -18.31 3.70
N ASP A 51 10.93 -19.34 4.07
CA ASP A 51 10.67 -20.51 3.25
C ASP A 51 9.51 -20.20 2.31
N LEU A 52 9.86 -19.95 1.05
CA LEU A 52 8.95 -19.55 -0.02
C LEU A 52 8.11 -20.73 -0.55
N THR A 53 8.48 -21.98 -0.24
CA THR A 53 7.62 -23.15 -0.55
C THR A 53 6.39 -23.20 0.37
N ARG A 54 6.50 -22.62 1.57
CA ARG A 54 5.39 -22.36 2.49
C ARG A 54 4.71 -21.01 2.16
N VAL A 55 4.42 -20.67 0.87
CA VAL A 55 3.84 -19.33 0.45
C VAL A 55 2.55 -19.19 -0.42
N LYS A 56 1.41 -19.76 -0.02
CA LYS A 56 0.04 -19.33 -0.42
C LYS A 56 -0.29 -17.86 -0.07
N VAL A 57 -0.02 -16.94 -1.00
CA VAL A 57 -1.11 -16.46 -1.89
C VAL A 57 -2.42 -15.99 -1.21
N GLU A 58 -3.53 -16.56 -1.66
CA GLU A 58 -4.89 -16.12 -1.33
C GLU A 58 -5.24 -16.01 0.18
N PRO A 59 -4.81 -16.90 1.10
CA PRO A 59 -5.02 -16.73 2.54
C PRO A 59 -4.47 -15.42 3.13
N ILE A 60 -3.31 -14.95 2.64
CA ILE A 60 -2.76 -13.63 2.99
C ILE A 60 -3.71 -12.55 2.48
N VAL A 61 -4.08 -12.64 1.21
CA VAL A 61 -4.89 -11.65 0.51
C VAL A 61 -6.28 -11.56 1.14
N ALA A 62 -6.88 -12.67 1.57
CA ALA A 62 -8.12 -12.71 2.31
C ALA A 62 -8.01 -11.94 3.65
N LEU A 63 -6.93 -12.15 4.41
CA LEU A 63 -6.65 -11.37 5.62
C LEU A 63 -6.48 -9.88 5.28
N VAL A 64 -5.70 -9.53 4.26
CA VAL A 64 -5.49 -8.13 3.85
C VAL A 64 -6.80 -7.47 3.39
N ARG A 65 -7.69 -8.16 2.65
CA ARG A 65 -9.04 -7.66 2.31
C ARG A 65 -9.89 -7.44 3.56
N GLN A 66 -9.77 -8.31 4.58
CA GLN A 66 -10.45 -8.13 5.86
C GLN A 66 -9.90 -6.93 6.66
N LEU A 67 -8.63 -6.56 6.47
CA LEU A 67 -8.02 -5.37 7.08
C LEU A 67 -8.34 -4.09 6.29
N LEU A 68 -8.33 -4.16 4.96
CA LEU A 68 -8.38 -3.05 4.00
C LEU A 68 -9.42 -3.31 2.88
N PRO A 69 -10.72 -3.35 3.19
CA PRO A 69 -11.76 -3.69 2.20
C PRO A 69 -11.85 -2.69 1.04
N ASP A 70 -11.52 -1.42 1.29
CA ASP A 70 -11.55 -0.36 0.28
C ASP A 70 -10.39 -0.39 -0.73
N ALA A 71 -9.36 -1.21 -0.50
CA ALA A 71 -8.18 -1.33 -1.37
C ALA A 71 -8.30 -2.51 -2.36
N ALA A 72 -9.52 -2.92 -2.70
CA ALA A 72 -9.78 -4.16 -3.44
C ALA A 72 -9.06 -4.25 -4.79
N THR A 73 -8.94 -3.13 -5.51
CA THR A 73 -8.26 -3.05 -6.82
C THR A 73 -6.75 -3.21 -6.68
N GLU A 74 -6.13 -2.48 -5.75
CA GLU A 74 -4.70 -2.59 -5.45
C GLU A 74 -4.35 -3.99 -4.94
N ILE A 75 -5.19 -4.56 -4.07
CA ILE A 75 -5.03 -5.92 -3.56
C ILE A 75 -5.11 -6.95 -4.69
N ALA A 76 -6.00 -6.78 -5.67
CA ALA A 76 -6.09 -7.67 -6.83
C ALA A 76 -4.83 -7.61 -7.72
N GLN A 77 -4.28 -6.41 -7.95
CA GLN A 77 -3.03 -6.23 -8.70
C GLN A 77 -1.84 -6.87 -7.99
N VAL A 78 -1.68 -6.62 -6.68
CA VAL A 78 -0.58 -7.18 -5.88
C VAL A 78 -0.70 -8.71 -5.79
N ARG A 79 -1.92 -9.24 -5.63
CA ARG A 79 -2.17 -10.70 -5.65
C ARG A 79 -1.63 -11.34 -6.92
N ALA A 80 -2.05 -10.87 -8.10
CA ALA A 80 -1.68 -11.49 -9.37
C ALA A 80 -0.17 -11.45 -9.61
N ALA A 81 0.49 -10.33 -9.24
CA ALA A 81 1.94 -10.20 -9.30
C ALA A 81 2.65 -11.16 -8.34
N ALA A 82 2.17 -11.28 -7.09
CA ALA A 82 2.76 -12.16 -6.08
C ALA A 82 2.60 -13.65 -6.41
N GLU A 83 1.42 -14.07 -6.88
CA GLU A 83 1.15 -15.44 -7.34
C GLU A 83 2.10 -15.81 -8.49
N THR A 84 2.15 -14.96 -9.53
CA THR A 84 3.01 -15.17 -10.70
C THR A 84 4.51 -15.20 -10.34
N TRP A 85 4.96 -14.31 -9.46
CA TRP A 85 6.35 -14.23 -9.05
C TRP A 85 6.77 -15.48 -8.27
N LEU A 86 5.94 -15.90 -7.31
CA LEU A 86 6.24 -17.05 -6.47
C LEU A 86 6.20 -18.37 -7.25
N GLU A 87 5.20 -18.55 -8.12
CA GLU A 87 5.11 -19.72 -8.99
C GLU A 87 6.39 -19.88 -9.81
N LYS A 88 6.86 -18.80 -10.44
CA LYS A 88 8.12 -18.78 -11.20
C LYS A 88 9.34 -19.03 -10.31
N PHE A 89 9.40 -18.45 -9.11
CA PHE A 89 10.52 -18.64 -8.18
C PHE A 89 10.65 -20.12 -7.78
N CYS A 90 9.54 -20.73 -7.38
CA CYS A 90 9.49 -22.15 -7.00
C CYS A 90 9.74 -23.08 -8.20
N ALA A 91 9.17 -22.77 -9.37
CA ALA A 91 9.40 -23.54 -10.60
C ALA A 91 10.86 -23.50 -11.07
N ALA A 92 11.56 -22.38 -10.85
CA ALA A 92 13.00 -22.25 -11.10
C ALA A 92 13.89 -22.93 -10.04
N GLY A 93 13.31 -23.65 -9.07
CA GLY A 93 14.04 -24.36 -8.01
C GLY A 93 14.42 -23.51 -6.80
N GLY A 94 14.00 -22.24 -6.76
CA GLY A 94 14.10 -21.41 -5.55
C GLY A 94 13.20 -21.95 -4.44
N ARG A 95 13.69 -21.93 -3.19
CA ARG A 95 12.92 -22.41 -2.02
C ARG A 95 12.97 -21.48 -0.83
N GLU A 96 14.14 -21.03 -0.44
CA GLU A 96 14.33 -20.13 0.68
C GLU A 96 14.91 -18.79 0.23
N LEU A 97 14.64 -17.74 1.00
CA LEU A 97 15.22 -16.42 0.83
C LEU A 97 15.70 -15.90 2.19
N TYR A 98 16.90 -15.34 2.24
CA TYR A 98 17.49 -14.74 3.42
C TYR A 98 17.72 -13.25 3.17
N VAL A 99 17.61 -12.42 4.21
CA VAL A 99 17.95 -10.99 4.14
C VAL A 99 18.90 -10.66 5.28
N VAL A 100 20.06 -10.12 4.96
CA VAL A 100 21.05 -9.64 5.94
C VAL A 100 21.11 -8.12 5.88
N VAL A 101 20.96 -7.45 7.02
CA VAL A 101 21.01 -5.99 7.11
C VAL A 101 22.11 -5.54 8.06
N THR A 102 23.06 -4.79 7.49
CA THR A 102 24.23 -4.24 8.19
C THR A 102 24.18 -2.72 8.16
N MET A 103 24.48 -2.06 9.27
CA MET A 103 24.55 -0.59 9.34
C MET A 103 25.86 -0.07 8.72
N GLY A 104 25.77 0.83 7.74
CA GLY A 104 26.92 1.48 7.10
C GLY A 104 27.70 2.45 8.01
N GLU A 105 28.85 2.94 7.53
CA GLU A 105 29.77 3.82 8.30
C GLU A 105 29.48 5.32 8.11
N GLY A 106 28.50 5.67 7.29
CA GLY A 106 28.18 7.06 6.95
C GLY A 106 27.42 7.82 8.05
N LEU A 107 27.30 9.14 7.88
CA LEU A 107 26.38 9.99 8.64
C LEU A 107 25.39 10.68 7.67
N PRO A 108 24.08 10.36 7.70
CA PRO A 108 23.46 9.28 8.48
C PRO A 108 23.90 7.89 7.98
N PRO A 109 23.89 6.86 8.85
CA PRO A 109 24.27 5.50 8.46
C PRO A 109 23.17 4.88 7.59
N GLU A 110 23.48 4.62 6.33
CA GLU A 110 22.57 3.90 5.44
C GLU A 110 22.66 2.38 5.68
N PRO A 111 21.53 1.65 5.71
CA PRO A 111 21.53 0.20 5.81
C PRO A 111 22.00 -0.43 4.50
N SER A 112 23.07 -1.23 4.56
CA SER A 112 23.35 -2.22 3.53
C SER A 112 22.37 -3.38 3.69
N ILE A 113 21.70 -3.75 2.60
CA ILE A 113 20.76 -4.87 2.54
C ILE A 113 21.27 -5.86 1.49
N LEU A 114 21.50 -7.10 1.90
CA LEU A 114 21.80 -8.23 1.02
C LEU A 114 20.65 -9.23 1.10
N VAL A 115 20.13 -9.62 -0.06
CA VAL A 115 19.19 -10.74 -0.21
C VAL A 115 19.98 -11.93 -0.73
N LEU A 116 19.87 -13.08 -0.06
CA LEU A 116 20.56 -14.32 -0.42
C LEU A 116 19.52 -15.37 -0.82
N VAL A 117 19.73 -16.00 -1.97
CA VAL A 117 18.89 -17.09 -2.49
C VAL A 117 19.79 -18.31 -2.70
N PRO A 118 19.62 -19.39 -1.89
CA PRO A 118 20.27 -20.67 -2.14
C PRO A 118 19.82 -21.28 -3.48
N ILE A 119 20.79 -21.60 -4.33
CA ILE A 119 20.62 -22.25 -5.62
C ILE A 119 20.78 -23.75 -5.39
N ALA A 120 19.68 -24.50 -5.37
CA ALA A 120 19.72 -25.95 -5.29
C ALA A 120 20.31 -26.57 -6.58
N PRO A 121 20.94 -27.76 -6.53
CA PRO A 121 21.34 -28.49 -7.73
C PRO A 121 20.15 -28.69 -8.69
N GLY A 122 20.31 -28.26 -9.94
CA GLY A 122 19.25 -28.29 -10.96
C GLY A 122 18.30 -27.09 -10.98
N ALA A 123 18.49 -26.08 -10.12
CA ALA A 123 17.74 -24.82 -10.19
C ALA A 123 18.15 -23.97 -11.40
N ASP A 124 17.18 -23.25 -11.98
CA ASP A 124 17.41 -22.33 -13.11
C ASP A 124 17.82 -20.95 -12.58
N GLU A 125 19.14 -20.74 -12.48
CA GLU A 125 19.70 -19.45 -12.06
C GLU A 125 19.29 -18.30 -13.00
N HIS A 126 19.07 -18.54 -14.30
CA HIS A 126 18.71 -17.48 -15.24
C HIS A 126 17.31 -16.93 -14.93
N ILE A 127 16.32 -17.82 -14.71
CA ILE A 127 14.98 -17.42 -14.28
C ILE A 127 15.03 -16.77 -12.88
N LEU A 128 15.75 -17.37 -11.92
CA LEU A 128 15.89 -16.79 -10.57
C LEU A 128 16.47 -15.37 -10.61
N ARG A 129 17.49 -15.10 -11.45
CA ARG A 129 18.04 -13.75 -11.64
C ARG A 129 17.05 -12.79 -12.27
N GLY A 130 16.32 -13.23 -13.30
CA GLY A 130 15.30 -12.44 -13.98
C GLY A 130 14.15 -12.00 -13.06
N LEU A 131 13.81 -12.81 -12.06
CA LEU A 131 12.78 -12.48 -11.06
C LEU A 131 13.13 -11.29 -10.14
N PHE A 132 14.39 -10.87 -10.10
CA PHE A 132 14.84 -9.66 -9.40
C PHE A 132 15.27 -8.54 -10.37
N GLN A 133 14.94 -8.67 -11.66
CA GLN A 133 15.12 -7.64 -12.68
C GLN A 133 13.76 -7.06 -13.05
N GLY A 134 13.41 -5.90 -12.48
CA GLY A 134 12.24 -5.15 -12.89
C GLY A 134 12.40 -4.58 -14.32
N PRO A 135 11.28 -4.23 -15.00
CA PRO A 135 11.36 -3.53 -16.28
C PRO A 135 12.19 -2.25 -16.16
N GLU A 136 12.89 -1.88 -17.24
CA GLU A 136 13.80 -0.73 -17.24
C GLU A 136 13.12 0.52 -16.67
N THR A 137 13.69 1.06 -15.59
CA THR A 137 13.04 2.15 -14.87
C THR A 137 13.28 3.49 -15.58
N PRO A 138 12.24 4.30 -15.83
CA PRO A 138 12.41 5.60 -16.45
C PRO A 138 13.43 6.48 -15.70
N GLN A 139 14.17 7.31 -16.45
CA GLN A 139 15.30 8.16 -15.99
C GLN A 139 15.05 9.03 -14.74
N ARG A 140 13.81 9.13 -14.25
CA ARG A 140 13.46 9.80 -12.99
C ARG A 140 13.98 9.04 -11.76
N LEU A 141 14.13 7.71 -11.84
CA LEU A 141 14.69 6.90 -10.73
C LEU A 141 16.15 7.28 -10.44
N GLN A 142 16.93 7.52 -11.50
CA GLN A 142 18.34 7.95 -11.42
C GLN A 142 18.54 9.34 -10.78
N ARG A 143 17.46 10.12 -10.60
CA ARG A 143 17.50 11.50 -10.04
C ARG A 143 16.92 11.59 -8.62
N GLY A 144 16.62 10.47 -7.97
CA GLY A 144 16.15 10.44 -6.57
C GLY A 144 14.75 11.04 -6.33
N GLN A 145 13.94 11.24 -7.38
CA GLN A 145 12.64 11.91 -7.30
C GLN A 145 11.45 10.97 -6.97
N LEU A 146 11.66 9.96 -6.13
CA LEU A 146 10.59 9.03 -5.74
C LEU A 146 9.77 9.56 -4.57
N THR A 147 8.45 9.52 -4.69
CA THR A 147 7.58 9.64 -3.52
C THR A 147 7.61 8.34 -2.71
N PRO A 148 7.36 8.37 -1.39
CA PRO A 148 7.33 7.15 -0.56
C PRO A 148 6.31 6.09 -1.01
N ALA A 149 5.30 6.48 -1.81
CA ALA A 149 4.30 5.56 -2.36
C ALA A 149 4.79 4.80 -3.62
N GLU A 150 5.83 5.30 -4.30
CA GLU A 150 6.39 4.65 -5.49
C GLU A 150 7.50 3.66 -5.11
N ALA A 151 8.25 3.93 -4.03
CA ALA A 151 9.15 2.93 -3.43
C ALA A 151 8.38 1.66 -2.95
N LEU A 152 7.10 1.82 -2.57
CA LEU A 152 6.17 0.74 -2.23
C LEU A 152 5.62 -0.04 -3.44
N ARG A 153 5.92 0.36 -4.68
CA ARG A 153 5.53 -0.37 -5.91
C ARG A 153 6.57 -1.36 -6.42
N SER A 154 7.76 -1.37 -5.82
CA SER A 154 8.74 -2.45 -5.99
C SER A 154 8.22 -3.70 -5.29
N PRO A 155 7.92 -4.81 -5.97
CA PRO A 155 7.25 -5.96 -5.35
C PRO A 155 8.09 -6.67 -4.29
N LEU A 156 9.42 -6.53 -4.33
CA LEU A 156 10.37 -7.03 -3.33
C LEU A 156 11.54 -6.04 -3.13
N PRO A 157 12.22 -6.05 -1.98
CA PRO A 157 13.51 -5.36 -1.84
C PRO A 157 14.52 -5.98 -2.82
N GLY A 158 15.03 -5.17 -3.76
CA GLY A 158 16.06 -5.59 -4.72
C GLY A 158 15.64 -5.64 -6.20
N SER A 159 14.45 -5.19 -6.61
CA SER A 159 13.98 -5.27 -8.01
C SER A 159 14.81 -4.50 -9.06
N HIS A 160 15.84 -3.75 -8.63
CA HIS A 160 16.78 -3.02 -9.47
C HIS A 160 18.22 -3.15 -8.90
N GLY A 161 18.55 -4.34 -8.42
CA GLY A 161 19.76 -4.63 -7.66
C GLY A 161 20.96 -5.10 -8.48
N GLU A 162 22.18 -4.80 -8.01
CA GLU A 162 23.34 -5.60 -8.46
C GLU A 162 23.19 -7.04 -7.97
N GLN A 163 23.64 -8.00 -8.78
CA GLN A 163 23.55 -9.43 -8.48
C GLN A 163 24.91 -10.11 -8.69
N ALA A 164 25.32 -10.96 -7.76
CA ALA A 164 26.55 -11.76 -7.83
C ALA A 164 26.28 -13.22 -7.44
N ARG A 165 27.10 -14.16 -7.91
CA ARG A 165 27.07 -15.55 -7.42
C ARG A 165 28.27 -15.78 -6.50
N LEU A 166 28.03 -16.42 -5.35
CA LEU A 166 29.06 -16.81 -4.39
C LEU A 166 28.84 -18.28 -4.01
N GLY A 167 29.56 -19.19 -4.66
CA GLY A 167 29.30 -20.63 -4.55
C GLY A 167 27.87 -20.96 -5.00
N ASP A 168 27.09 -21.56 -4.12
CA ASP A 168 25.68 -21.93 -4.36
C ASP A 168 24.68 -20.87 -3.87
N LEU A 169 25.12 -19.62 -3.68
CA LEU A 169 24.27 -18.50 -3.33
C LEU A 169 24.21 -17.47 -4.47
N LEU A 170 22.98 -17.13 -4.89
CA LEU A 170 22.69 -15.88 -5.60
C LEU A 170 22.57 -14.77 -4.54
N VAL A 171 23.39 -13.74 -4.66
CA VAL A 171 23.42 -12.59 -3.76
C VAL A 171 22.95 -11.36 -4.52
N ILE A 172 21.99 -10.63 -3.95
CA ILE A 172 21.34 -9.47 -4.55
C ILE A 172 21.49 -8.30 -3.58
N SER A 173 21.95 -7.15 -4.07
CA SER A 173 22.13 -5.91 -3.31
C SER A 173 21.20 -4.82 -3.85
N GLY A 174 21.07 -3.69 -3.16
CA GLY A 174 20.49 -2.48 -3.77
C GLY A 174 21.30 -1.99 -4.98
N ALA A 175 20.83 -0.91 -5.61
CA ALA A 175 21.51 -0.29 -6.74
C ALA A 175 22.96 0.12 -6.36
N ARG A 176 23.89 -0.01 -7.32
CA ARG A 176 25.31 0.33 -7.13
C ARG A 176 25.48 1.81 -6.77
N PRO A 177 26.09 2.16 -5.63
CA PRO A 177 26.44 3.54 -5.33
C PRO A 177 27.45 4.09 -6.35
N ALA A 178 27.34 5.37 -6.71
CA ALA A 178 28.26 6.00 -7.65
C ALA A 178 29.71 5.92 -7.13
N GLY A 179 30.62 5.43 -7.98
CA GLY A 179 32.04 5.23 -7.62
C GLY A 179 32.34 3.99 -6.77
N ALA A 180 31.33 3.25 -6.27
CA ALA A 180 31.57 1.99 -5.59
C ALA A 180 32.05 0.89 -6.55
N ALA A 181 32.78 -0.10 -6.04
CA ALA A 181 33.11 -1.32 -6.77
C ALA A 181 31.85 -2.16 -7.07
N ASP A 182 31.94 -3.10 -8.02
CA ASP A 182 30.85 -4.04 -8.29
C ASP A 182 30.53 -4.90 -7.06
N LEU A 183 29.33 -5.48 -7.04
CA LEU A 183 28.90 -6.31 -5.91
C LEU A 183 29.88 -7.47 -5.62
N ALA A 184 30.39 -8.16 -6.64
CA ALA A 184 31.30 -9.30 -6.44
C ALA A 184 32.62 -8.88 -5.74
N THR A 185 33.11 -7.68 -6.01
CA THR A 185 34.27 -7.08 -5.34
C THR A 185 33.93 -6.62 -3.93
N ARG A 186 32.76 -6.00 -3.73
CA ARG A 186 32.28 -5.58 -2.40
C ARG A 186 32.05 -6.78 -1.46
N LEU A 187 31.54 -7.90 -1.96
CA LEU A 187 31.36 -9.13 -1.17
C LEU A 187 32.69 -9.71 -0.67
N LYS A 188 33.80 -9.57 -1.43
CA LYS A 188 35.15 -9.97 -0.99
C LYS A 188 35.74 -9.07 0.09
N GLN A 189 35.17 -7.88 0.32
CA GLN A 189 35.61 -6.92 1.34
C GLN A 189 34.85 -7.05 2.67
N ILE A 190 33.76 -7.83 2.70
CA ILE A 190 33.06 -8.20 3.92
C ILE A 190 34.04 -8.89 4.86
N LYS A 191 33.97 -8.55 6.15
CA LYS A 191 34.76 -9.18 7.22
C LYS A 191 33.81 -9.95 8.15
N PRO A 192 33.57 -11.25 7.89
CA PRO A 192 32.68 -12.04 8.71
C PRO A 192 33.17 -12.11 10.16
N VAL A 193 32.23 -12.02 11.11
CA VAL A 193 32.50 -12.16 12.54
C VAL A 193 31.67 -13.31 13.08
N GLU A 194 32.27 -14.15 13.93
CA GLU A 194 31.54 -15.23 14.57
C GLU A 194 30.50 -14.66 15.55
N ARG A 195 29.23 -14.88 15.24
CA ARG A 195 28.08 -14.48 16.07
C ARG A 195 27.25 -15.72 16.44
N PRO A 196 27.66 -16.50 17.47
CA PRO A 196 26.99 -17.76 17.84
C PRO A 196 25.51 -17.57 18.25
N GLU A 197 25.11 -16.35 18.62
CA GLU A 197 23.73 -15.98 18.85
C GLU A 197 22.83 -16.11 17.61
N VAL A 198 23.35 -16.03 16.39
CA VAL A 198 22.55 -16.16 15.15
C VAL A 198 21.86 -17.54 15.08
N ALA A 199 22.61 -18.61 15.36
CA ALA A 199 22.06 -19.96 15.40
C ALA A 199 21.06 -20.16 16.54
N ARG A 200 21.33 -19.56 17.72
CA ARG A 200 20.41 -19.59 18.88
C ARG A 200 19.11 -18.86 18.58
N ALA A 201 19.18 -17.72 17.91
CA ALA A 201 18.03 -16.91 17.53
C ALA A 201 17.19 -17.61 16.44
N PHE A 202 17.80 -18.24 15.44
CA PHE A 202 17.08 -19.11 14.48
C PHE A 202 16.37 -20.28 15.17
N ALA A 203 17.02 -20.94 16.14
CA ALA A 203 16.39 -22.01 16.92
C ALA A 203 15.23 -21.50 17.78
N ALA A 204 15.38 -20.32 18.39
CA ALA A 204 14.38 -19.70 19.25
C ALA A 204 13.11 -19.24 18.50
N ALA A 205 13.25 -18.81 17.24
CA ALA A 205 12.12 -18.54 16.34
C ALA A 205 11.28 -19.79 16.03
N GLY A 206 11.86 -21.00 16.16
CA GLY A 206 11.19 -22.27 15.91
C GLY A 206 10.88 -22.52 14.42
N ASP A 207 10.31 -23.69 14.12
CA ASP A 207 10.01 -24.09 12.73
C ASP A 207 8.83 -23.32 12.12
N THR A 208 9.13 -22.10 11.67
CA THR A 208 8.19 -21.12 11.15
C THR A 208 8.54 -20.77 9.71
N ALA A 209 7.52 -20.47 8.89
CA ALA A 209 7.70 -20.16 7.47
C ALA A 209 8.51 -18.87 7.24
N ALA A 210 8.40 -17.89 8.14
CA ALA A 210 9.25 -16.70 8.14
C ALA A 210 9.87 -16.46 9.52
N GLN A 211 11.15 -16.11 9.56
CA GLN A 211 11.92 -15.83 10.77
C GLN A 211 12.58 -14.45 10.65
N LEU A 212 12.55 -13.66 11.72
CA LEU A 212 13.16 -12.33 11.81
C LEU A 212 13.99 -12.22 13.09
N LEU A 213 15.29 -12.08 12.94
CA LEU A 213 16.26 -11.98 14.03
C LEU A 213 16.71 -10.52 14.16
N PHE A 214 16.66 -9.97 15.37
CA PHE A 214 17.25 -8.69 15.72
C PHE A 214 18.50 -8.95 16.58
N LEU A 215 19.64 -8.42 16.11
CA LEU A 215 20.98 -8.78 16.56
C LEU A 215 21.77 -7.50 16.90
N PRO A 216 21.53 -6.84 18.04
CA PRO A 216 22.31 -5.69 18.50
C PRO A 216 23.82 -5.87 18.25
N PRO A 217 24.53 -4.88 17.70
CA PRO A 217 25.98 -4.95 17.56
C PRO A 217 26.65 -5.13 18.93
N PRO A 218 27.73 -5.91 19.07
CA PRO A 218 28.38 -6.16 20.36
C PRO A 218 28.76 -4.89 21.13
N TYR A 219 29.21 -3.85 20.41
CA TYR A 219 29.55 -2.54 21.00
C TYR A 219 28.33 -1.70 21.42
N ALA A 220 27.12 -1.99 20.93
CA ALA A 220 25.95 -1.11 21.10
C ALA A 220 25.52 -1.00 22.57
N ALA A 221 25.62 -2.09 23.34
CA ALA A 221 25.37 -2.07 24.77
C ALA A 221 26.27 -1.07 25.49
N ARG A 222 27.58 -1.10 25.20
CA ARG A 222 28.58 -0.19 25.77
C ARG A 222 28.30 1.26 25.36
N VAL A 223 28.05 1.53 24.08
CA VAL A 223 27.73 2.89 23.60
C VAL A 223 26.47 3.43 24.28
N ILE A 224 25.43 2.62 24.46
CA ILE A 224 24.21 3.02 25.18
C ILE A 224 24.50 3.31 26.65
N GLU A 225 25.25 2.44 27.34
CA GLU A 225 25.58 2.62 28.76
C GLU A 225 26.51 3.84 29.00
N GLU A 226 27.43 4.15 28.09
CA GLU A 226 28.33 5.32 28.18
C GLU A 226 27.65 6.63 27.79
N THR A 227 26.82 6.65 26.74
CA THR A 227 26.17 7.89 26.24
C THR A 227 24.84 8.20 26.90
N MET A 228 24.14 7.19 27.43
CA MET A 228 22.86 7.31 28.14
C MET A 228 22.85 6.33 29.33
N PRO A 229 23.58 6.61 30.43
CA PRO A 229 23.63 5.73 31.60
C PRO A 229 22.25 5.48 32.24
N GLU A 230 21.38 6.50 32.19
CA GLU A 230 19.98 6.42 32.57
C GLU A 230 19.07 6.88 31.43
N PHE A 231 17.90 6.26 31.31
CA PHE A 231 16.86 6.74 30.41
C PHE A 231 16.33 8.09 30.88
N PRO A 232 15.99 9.02 29.96
CA PRO A 232 15.26 10.22 30.30
C PRO A 232 13.95 9.90 31.06
N GLN A 233 13.52 10.78 31.97
CA GLN A 233 12.26 10.59 32.72
C GLN A 233 11.05 10.45 31.78
N ALA A 234 11.04 11.16 30.64
CA ALA A 234 10.03 11.01 29.59
C ALA A 234 10.03 9.64 28.88
N ALA A 235 11.10 8.86 29.02
CA ALA A 235 11.23 7.46 28.59
C ALA A 235 11.11 6.48 29.78
N GLY A 236 10.61 6.95 30.93
CA GLY A 236 10.35 6.14 32.12
C GLY A 236 11.53 5.97 33.08
N GLY A 237 12.63 6.71 32.90
CA GLY A 237 13.74 6.77 33.87
C GLY A 237 14.51 5.46 34.11
N GLY A 238 15.48 5.51 35.03
CA GLY A 238 16.24 4.35 35.48
C GLY A 238 17.35 3.90 34.52
N PRO A 239 18.20 2.94 34.94
CA PRO A 239 19.46 2.66 34.26
C PRO A 239 19.25 1.96 32.91
N SER A 240 20.03 2.35 31.90
CA SER A 240 19.98 1.78 30.55
C SER A 240 20.42 0.32 30.48
N THR A 241 21.15 -0.14 31.51
CA THR A 241 21.51 -1.55 31.73
C THR A 241 20.31 -2.50 31.71
N VAL A 242 19.09 -2.03 32.03
CA VAL A 242 17.86 -2.82 31.94
C VAL A 242 17.52 -3.21 30.50
N LEU A 243 17.82 -2.36 29.52
CA LEU A 243 17.66 -2.66 28.09
C LEU A 243 18.82 -3.51 27.57
N THR A 244 20.06 -3.09 27.82
CA THR A 244 21.25 -3.74 27.23
C THR A 244 21.48 -5.15 27.76
N ARG A 245 21.08 -5.44 29.01
CA ARG A 245 21.11 -6.79 29.60
C ARG A 245 19.79 -7.53 29.39
N GLY A 246 18.69 -6.82 29.16
CA GLY A 246 17.37 -7.39 28.88
C GLY A 246 17.18 -7.89 27.45
N LEU A 247 17.88 -7.28 26.49
CA LEU A 247 17.79 -7.54 25.06
C LEU A 247 19.20 -7.75 24.48
N LEU A 248 19.72 -8.98 24.60
CA LEU A 248 20.95 -9.40 23.91
C LEU A 248 20.69 -9.69 22.43
N TRP A 249 19.55 -10.32 22.14
CA TRP A 249 18.98 -10.50 20.81
C TRP A 249 17.48 -10.80 20.92
N ALA A 250 16.76 -10.65 19.82
CA ALA A 250 15.37 -11.08 19.71
C ALA A 250 15.16 -11.90 18.43
N ALA A 251 14.22 -12.83 18.47
CA ALA A 251 13.86 -13.69 17.36
C ALA A 251 12.33 -13.79 17.27
N ALA A 252 11.76 -13.38 16.14
CA ALA A 252 10.37 -13.59 15.81
C ALA A 252 10.24 -14.71 14.76
N GLY A 253 9.35 -15.67 15.00
CA GLY A 253 8.94 -16.68 14.04
C GLY A 253 7.46 -16.48 13.71
N ILE A 254 7.11 -16.52 12.43
CA ILE A 254 5.75 -16.30 11.94
C ILE A 254 5.37 -17.47 11.04
N ASN A 255 4.25 -18.13 11.39
CA ASN A 255 3.49 -18.88 10.39
C ASN A 255 2.34 -17.99 9.88
N PRO A 256 2.17 -17.90 8.55
CA PRO A 256 1.13 -17.13 7.88
C PRO A 256 -0.21 -17.88 7.86
N PRO A 257 -1.31 -17.22 7.42
CA PRO A 257 -2.58 -17.91 7.18
C PRO A 257 -2.42 -19.08 6.18
N PRO A 258 -3.16 -20.20 6.33
CA PRO A 258 -4.22 -20.44 7.33
C PRO A 258 -3.73 -20.73 8.76
N GLU A 259 -2.47 -21.13 8.97
CA GLU A 259 -1.93 -21.50 10.29
C GLU A 259 -1.32 -20.28 11.01
N LEU A 260 -2.05 -19.16 11.00
CA LEU A 260 -1.53 -17.88 11.49
C LEU A 260 -1.06 -18.01 12.95
N SER A 261 0.26 -17.89 13.16
CA SER A 261 0.86 -17.94 14.48
C SER A 261 2.09 -17.03 14.55
N LEU A 262 2.32 -16.42 15.70
CA LEU A 262 3.49 -15.59 15.98
C LEU A 262 4.17 -16.08 17.26
N ARG A 263 5.47 -16.30 17.18
CA ARG A 263 6.36 -16.54 18.30
C ARG A 263 7.35 -15.38 18.37
N LEU A 264 7.55 -14.79 19.53
CA LEU A 264 8.62 -13.83 19.79
C LEU A 264 9.40 -14.32 21.01
N VAL A 265 10.71 -14.44 20.87
CA VAL A 265 11.65 -14.71 21.96
C VAL A 265 12.61 -13.53 22.06
N ILE A 266 12.83 -13.03 23.26
CA ILE A 266 13.87 -12.06 23.59
C ILE A 266 14.80 -12.72 24.59
N GLN A 267 16.10 -12.74 24.28
CA GLN A 267 17.11 -13.27 25.19
C GLN A 267 17.66 -12.16 26.08
N SER A 268 17.62 -12.37 27.39
CA SER A 268 18.30 -11.55 28.38
C SER A 268 19.60 -12.21 28.82
N LYS A 269 20.42 -11.50 29.60
CA LYS A 269 21.68 -12.02 30.16
C LYS A 269 21.46 -13.16 31.15
N ASP A 270 20.40 -13.06 31.94
CA ASP A 270 20.02 -13.95 33.03
C ASP A 270 18.54 -13.71 33.39
N ALA A 271 17.97 -14.54 34.28
CA ALA A 271 16.57 -14.43 34.69
C ALA A 271 16.24 -13.13 35.43
N GLN A 272 17.21 -12.53 36.14
CA GLN A 272 16.99 -11.25 36.83
C GLN A 272 16.90 -10.10 35.83
N ALA A 273 17.74 -10.11 34.79
CA ALA A 273 17.65 -9.19 33.67
C ALA A 273 16.35 -9.36 32.87
N ALA A 274 15.87 -10.60 32.70
CA ALA A 274 14.60 -10.89 32.04
C ALA A 274 13.40 -10.29 32.79
N GLU A 275 13.32 -10.49 34.10
CA GLU A 275 12.27 -9.87 34.95
C GLU A 275 12.35 -8.35 34.97
N ALA A 276 13.56 -7.78 35.14
CA ALA A 276 13.76 -6.33 35.12
C ALA A 276 13.33 -5.71 33.78
N PHE A 277 13.66 -6.36 32.66
CA PHE A 277 13.24 -5.92 31.33
C PHE A 277 11.74 -6.09 31.11
N ARG A 278 11.15 -7.19 31.58
CA ARG A 278 9.69 -7.42 31.52
C ARG A 278 8.90 -6.39 32.32
N ALA A 279 9.40 -5.97 33.48
CA ALA A 279 8.82 -4.87 34.24
C ALA A 279 8.95 -3.55 33.46
N LYS A 280 10.10 -3.28 32.84
CA LYS A 280 10.33 -2.08 32.02
C LYS A 280 9.42 -1.99 30.79
N LEU A 281 9.23 -3.09 30.07
CA LEU A 281 8.27 -3.17 28.96
C LEU A 281 6.85 -2.81 29.42
N GLY A 282 6.43 -3.28 30.60
CA GLY A 282 5.14 -2.92 31.20
C GLY A 282 5.03 -1.42 31.55
N GLN A 283 6.10 -0.79 32.03
CA GLN A 283 6.14 0.66 32.26
C GLN A 283 6.04 1.44 30.93
N TRP A 284 6.79 1.04 29.90
CA TRP A 284 6.75 1.67 28.59
C TRP A 284 5.38 1.53 27.91
N VAL A 285 4.72 0.37 28.01
CA VAL A 285 3.34 0.19 27.53
C VAL A 285 2.39 1.20 28.20
N LYS A 286 2.42 1.33 29.53
CA LYS A 286 1.60 2.32 30.25
C LYS A 286 1.90 3.76 29.82
N LEU A 287 3.17 4.14 29.68
CA LEU A 287 3.59 5.48 29.22
C LEU A 287 3.16 5.78 27.77
N VAL A 288 3.03 4.76 26.93
CA VAL A 288 2.51 4.89 25.55
C VAL A 288 0.98 5.03 25.58
N GLY A 289 0.27 4.21 26.36
CA GLY A 289 -1.20 4.27 26.49
C GLY A 289 -1.71 5.58 27.09
N GLN A 290 -0.93 6.23 27.96
CA GLN A 290 -1.24 7.54 28.54
C GLN A 290 -1.16 8.71 27.55
N ARG A 291 -0.60 8.52 26.34
CA ARG A 291 -0.52 9.59 25.34
C ARG A 291 -1.88 9.85 24.72
N LYS A 292 -2.27 11.12 24.62
CA LYS A 292 -3.58 11.54 24.10
C LYS A 292 -3.85 11.02 22.69
N GLU A 293 -2.83 10.98 21.83
CA GLU A 293 -2.98 10.46 20.47
C GLU A 293 -3.26 8.95 20.46
N VAL A 294 -2.65 8.21 21.41
CA VAL A 294 -2.78 6.75 21.51
C VAL A 294 -4.12 6.35 22.13
N SER A 295 -4.56 7.03 23.19
CA SER A 295 -5.86 6.76 23.82
C SER A 295 -7.05 7.17 22.95
N GLN A 296 -6.90 8.20 22.11
CA GLN A 296 -7.90 8.54 21.08
C GLN A 296 -7.93 7.51 19.94
N MET A 297 -6.77 7.01 19.51
CA MET A 297 -6.65 6.01 18.44
C MET A 297 -7.08 4.61 18.87
N LEU A 298 -6.85 4.25 20.14
CA LEU A 298 -7.19 2.95 20.72
C LEU A 298 -7.78 3.12 22.13
N PRO A 299 -9.10 3.33 22.26
CA PRO A 299 -9.77 3.56 23.55
C PRO A 299 -9.66 2.41 24.57
N LYS A 300 -9.26 1.22 24.13
CA LYS A 300 -9.04 0.00 24.93
C LYS A 300 -7.58 -0.47 24.89
N PHE A 301 -6.63 0.47 24.87
CA PHE A 301 -5.20 0.18 24.70
C PHE A 301 -4.68 -0.90 25.66
N ASP A 302 -4.96 -0.78 26.96
CA ASP A 302 -4.46 -1.73 27.95
C ASP A 302 -5.05 -3.14 27.80
N GLU A 303 -6.32 -3.26 27.39
CA GLU A 303 -6.99 -4.56 27.13
C GLU A 303 -6.35 -5.30 25.96
N VAL A 304 -5.86 -4.59 24.94
CA VAL A 304 -5.24 -5.19 23.75
C VAL A 304 -3.74 -5.41 23.94
N VAL A 305 -3.02 -4.43 24.48
CA VAL A 305 -1.54 -4.45 24.48
C VAL A 305 -0.97 -5.22 25.66
N THR A 306 -1.65 -5.26 26.82
CA THR A 306 -1.16 -6.03 27.98
C THR A 306 -1.05 -7.54 27.70
N PRO A 307 -2.02 -8.20 27.02
CA PRO A 307 -1.89 -9.60 26.60
C PRO A 307 -0.78 -9.88 25.58
N LEU A 308 -0.28 -8.86 24.87
CA LEU A 308 0.81 -8.97 23.90
C LEU A 308 2.20 -8.82 24.54
N LEU A 309 2.29 -8.53 25.84
CA LEU A 309 3.57 -8.52 26.54
C LEU A 309 4.08 -9.95 26.74
N PRO A 310 5.34 -10.27 26.36
CA PRO A 310 5.91 -11.61 26.53
C PRO A 310 5.99 -11.99 28.01
N LYS A 311 6.00 -13.29 28.33
CA LYS A 311 6.17 -13.82 29.69
C LYS A 311 7.62 -14.19 29.94
N VAL A 312 8.11 -14.11 31.18
CA VAL A 312 9.46 -14.58 31.50
C VAL A 312 9.47 -16.11 31.58
N GLU A 313 10.42 -16.73 30.89
CA GLU A 313 10.70 -18.16 30.86
C GLU A 313 12.21 -18.33 31.05
N GLY A 314 12.66 -18.38 32.31
CA GLY A 314 14.08 -18.40 32.65
C GLY A 314 14.76 -17.07 32.32
N ASP A 315 15.81 -17.12 31.51
CA ASP A 315 16.57 -15.98 30.98
C ASP A 315 15.99 -15.38 29.68
N GLN A 316 14.81 -15.84 29.26
CA GLN A 316 14.11 -15.37 28.06
C GLN A 316 12.77 -14.71 28.39
N LEU A 317 12.35 -13.77 27.54
CA LEU A 317 10.96 -13.31 27.48
C LEU A 317 10.31 -13.91 26.23
N VAL A 318 9.22 -14.66 26.38
CA VAL A 318 8.55 -15.37 25.30
C VAL A 318 7.08 -14.97 25.16
N LEU A 319 6.68 -14.62 23.94
CA LEU A 319 5.28 -14.46 23.52
C LEU A 319 4.97 -15.57 22.50
N ARG A 320 3.84 -16.24 22.67
CA ARG A 320 3.29 -17.19 21.71
C ARG A 320 1.83 -16.81 21.46
N LEU A 321 1.49 -16.60 20.21
CA LEU A 321 0.16 -16.26 19.71
C LEU A 321 -0.20 -17.26 18.62
N ASP A 322 -1.23 -18.06 18.84
CA ASP A 322 -1.88 -18.88 17.82
C ASP A 322 -3.10 -18.16 17.24
N ARG A 323 -3.64 -18.71 16.14
CA ARG A 323 -4.83 -18.20 15.42
C ARG A 323 -6.04 -18.02 16.33
N ASP A 324 -6.18 -18.87 17.35
CA ASP A 324 -7.35 -18.90 18.21
C ASP A 324 -7.22 -18.03 19.46
N SER A 325 -5.99 -17.66 19.82
CA SER A 325 -5.67 -16.76 20.92
C SER A 325 -6.43 -15.43 20.82
N LYS A 326 -7.05 -15.02 21.93
CA LYS A 326 -7.77 -13.74 22.03
C LYS A 326 -6.86 -12.56 21.68
N ALA A 327 -5.61 -12.58 22.17
CA ALA A 327 -4.64 -11.50 21.96
C ALA A 327 -4.31 -11.26 20.48
N LEU A 328 -4.22 -12.31 19.65
CA LEU A 328 -4.03 -12.14 18.20
C LEU A 328 -5.27 -11.58 17.51
N LYS A 329 -6.47 -12.04 17.91
CA LYS A 329 -7.76 -11.52 17.41
C LYS A 329 -7.93 -10.03 17.77
N ASP A 330 -7.58 -9.65 18.99
CA ASP A 330 -7.58 -8.26 19.47
C ASP A 330 -6.57 -7.40 18.67
N LEU A 331 -5.34 -7.91 18.45
CA LEU A 331 -4.32 -7.22 17.65
C LEU A 331 -4.79 -6.97 16.21
N LEU A 332 -5.39 -7.96 15.56
CA LEU A 332 -5.95 -7.82 14.21
C LEU A 332 -7.07 -6.77 14.17
N ALA A 333 -7.96 -6.74 15.17
CA ALA A 333 -8.99 -5.72 15.29
C ALA A 333 -8.41 -4.30 15.46
N VAL A 334 -7.29 -4.16 16.17
CA VAL A 334 -6.58 -2.87 16.26
C VAL A 334 -5.94 -2.46 14.94
N VAL A 335 -5.36 -3.40 14.18
CA VAL A 335 -4.87 -3.11 12.83
C VAL A 335 -6.02 -2.66 11.91
N GLN A 336 -7.21 -3.27 12.03
CA GLN A 336 -8.42 -2.84 11.31
C GLN A 336 -8.88 -1.43 11.68
N ALA A 337 -8.88 -1.05 12.95
CA ALA A 337 -9.25 0.30 13.38
C ALA A 337 -8.19 1.34 12.96
N SER A 338 -6.91 0.99 13.09
CA SER A 338 -5.76 1.83 12.75
C SER A 338 -5.63 2.10 11.25
N ALA A 339 -6.31 1.32 10.41
CA ALA A 339 -6.28 1.44 8.96
C ALA A 339 -7.16 2.57 8.40
N GLU A 340 -8.03 3.21 9.18
CA GLU A 340 -9.01 4.19 8.64
C GLU A 340 -8.36 5.37 7.87
N PRO A 341 -7.22 5.96 8.29
CA PRO A 341 -6.52 6.97 7.49
C PRO A 341 -6.04 6.46 6.13
N LEU A 342 -5.66 5.18 6.05
CA LEU A 342 -5.27 4.53 4.79
C LEU A 342 -6.49 4.30 3.89
N ARG A 343 -7.65 3.92 4.46
CA ARG A 343 -8.92 3.78 3.72
C ARG A 343 -9.40 5.11 3.16
N VAL A 344 -9.33 6.20 3.93
CA VAL A 344 -9.69 7.54 3.45
C VAL A 344 -8.82 7.96 2.25
N GLU A 345 -7.50 7.73 2.32
CA GLU A 345 -6.58 8.05 1.22
C GLU A 345 -6.73 7.09 0.02
N ALA A 346 -7.06 5.81 0.24
CA ALA A 346 -7.39 4.87 -0.84
C ALA A 346 -8.67 5.30 -1.59
N ARG A 347 -9.77 5.56 -0.87
CA ARG A 347 -11.02 6.10 -1.45
C ARG A 347 -10.76 7.40 -2.21
N ARG A 348 -9.93 8.32 -1.67
CA ARG A 348 -9.49 9.55 -2.35
C ARG A 348 -8.81 9.27 -3.69
N LYS A 349 -7.82 8.37 -3.72
CA LYS A 349 -7.11 7.98 -4.95
C LYS A 349 -8.01 7.32 -5.96
N GLN A 350 -8.94 6.48 -5.51
CA GLN A 350 -9.91 5.82 -6.38
C GLN A 350 -10.89 6.84 -7.01
N SER A 351 -11.38 7.83 -6.28
CA SER A 351 -12.17 8.94 -6.88
C SER A 351 -11.38 9.68 -7.97
N VAL A 352 -10.11 10.00 -7.69
CA VAL A 352 -9.22 10.64 -8.67
C VAL A 352 -8.98 9.74 -9.89
N ASN A 353 -8.86 8.42 -9.71
CA ASN A 353 -8.67 7.48 -10.81
C ASN A 353 -9.93 7.35 -11.68
N ASN A 354 -11.10 7.22 -11.06
CA ASN A 354 -12.39 7.19 -11.77
C ASN A 354 -12.58 8.46 -12.62
N LEU A 355 -12.33 9.64 -12.04
CA LEU A 355 -12.41 10.93 -12.74
C LEU A 355 -11.39 11.06 -13.89
N LYS A 356 -10.19 10.48 -13.76
CA LYS A 356 -9.22 10.39 -14.86
C LYS A 356 -9.69 9.46 -15.97
N GLN A 357 -10.25 8.29 -15.64
CA GLN A 357 -10.81 7.37 -16.62
C GLN A 357 -11.98 8.01 -17.39
N LEU A 358 -12.83 8.79 -16.70
CA LEU A 358 -13.90 9.56 -17.35
C LEU A 358 -13.33 10.68 -18.24
N GLY A 359 -12.29 11.39 -17.81
CA GLY A 359 -11.60 12.37 -18.66
C GLY A 359 -11.02 11.73 -19.93
N LEU A 360 -10.32 10.60 -19.80
CA LEU A 360 -9.80 9.82 -20.94
C LEU A 360 -10.94 9.35 -21.86
N ALA A 361 -12.06 8.90 -21.32
CA ALA A 361 -13.21 8.46 -22.11
C ALA A 361 -13.86 9.62 -22.90
N MET A 362 -13.94 10.81 -22.31
CA MET A 362 -14.43 12.03 -22.97
C MET A 362 -13.49 12.48 -24.10
N HIS A 363 -12.17 12.39 -23.89
CA HIS A 363 -11.19 12.67 -24.95
C HIS A 363 -11.23 11.63 -26.07
N GLY A 364 -11.33 10.33 -25.75
CA GLY A 364 -11.50 9.27 -26.75
C GLY A 364 -12.76 9.45 -27.59
N TYR A 365 -13.87 9.87 -26.97
CA TYR A 365 -15.09 10.26 -27.68
C TYR A 365 -14.82 11.46 -28.61
N HIS A 366 -14.16 12.52 -28.12
CA HIS A 366 -13.80 13.69 -28.93
C HIS A 366 -12.88 13.34 -30.12
N ASP A 367 -11.91 12.43 -29.95
CA ASP A 367 -11.00 12.02 -31.04
C ASP A 367 -11.75 11.34 -32.20
N VAL A 368 -12.78 10.54 -31.88
CA VAL A 368 -13.62 9.86 -32.87
C VAL A 368 -14.65 10.80 -33.50
N TYR A 369 -15.42 11.54 -32.68
CA TYR A 369 -16.59 12.30 -33.13
C TYR A 369 -16.32 13.79 -33.39
N ARG A 370 -15.10 14.28 -33.07
CA ARG A 370 -14.66 15.70 -33.18
C ARG A 370 -15.46 16.70 -32.34
N HIS A 371 -16.22 16.21 -31.37
CA HIS A 371 -16.86 17.00 -30.33
C HIS A 371 -16.96 16.18 -29.05
N PHE A 372 -17.00 16.82 -27.88
CA PHE A 372 -17.36 16.14 -26.63
C PHE A 372 -18.80 15.61 -26.70
N PRO A 373 -19.19 14.56 -25.96
CA PRO A 373 -20.57 14.09 -25.99
C PRO A 373 -21.53 15.19 -25.51
N ALA A 374 -22.70 15.29 -26.14
CA ALA A 374 -23.80 16.11 -25.61
C ALA A 374 -24.24 15.56 -24.24
N ALA A 375 -24.82 16.39 -23.38
CA ALA A 375 -25.27 15.96 -22.04
C ALA A 375 -26.29 14.81 -22.10
N ALA A 376 -27.04 14.71 -23.20
CA ALA A 376 -27.99 13.64 -23.48
C ALA A 376 -27.92 13.20 -24.95
N ILE A 377 -28.02 11.89 -25.17
CA ILE A 377 -28.44 11.31 -26.45
C ILE A 377 -29.91 11.71 -26.63
N CYS A 378 -30.26 12.24 -27.81
CA CYS A 378 -31.61 12.71 -28.11
C CYS A 378 -32.19 11.99 -29.33
N ASP A 379 -33.53 11.91 -29.38
CA ASP A 379 -34.24 11.48 -30.58
C ASP A 379 -34.11 12.52 -31.73
N LYS A 380 -34.65 12.17 -32.91
CA LYS A 380 -34.71 13.06 -34.08
C LYS A 380 -35.44 14.41 -33.86
N ASN A 381 -36.25 14.52 -32.82
CA ASN A 381 -36.97 15.74 -32.42
C ASN A 381 -36.22 16.52 -31.33
N GLY A 382 -35.05 16.04 -30.89
CA GLY A 382 -34.29 16.60 -29.79
C GLY A 382 -34.87 16.31 -28.40
N LYS A 383 -35.73 15.30 -28.23
CA LYS A 383 -36.15 14.80 -26.92
C LYS A 383 -34.99 14.02 -26.29
N PRO A 384 -34.52 14.37 -25.08
CA PRO A 384 -33.46 13.60 -24.42
C PRO A 384 -33.97 12.21 -24.03
N LEU A 385 -33.17 11.18 -24.33
CA LEU A 385 -33.49 9.77 -24.12
C LEU A 385 -32.57 9.14 -23.06
N LEU A 386 -31.25 9.26 -23.26
CA LEU A 386 -30.20 8.60 -22.47
C LEU A 386 -29.09 9.58 -22.12
N SER A 387 -28.40 9.34 -21.00
CA SER A 387 -27.26 10.14 -20.54
C SER A 387 -26.04 10.07 -21.47
N TRP A 388 -25.20 11.12 -21.46
CA TRP A 388 -23.83 11.08 -21.99
C TRP A 388 -23.02 9.88 -21.49
N ARG A 389 -23.31 9.36 -20.28
CA ARG A 389 -22.64 8.19 -19.70
C ARG A 389 -22.84 6.93 -20.53
N VAL A 390 -23.98 6.80 -21.22
CA VAL A 390 -24.22 5.71 -22.17
C VAL A 390 -23.37 5.91 -23.43
N ALA A 391 -23.29 7.15 -23.95
CA ALA A 391 -22.48 7.48 -25.13
C ALA A 391 -20.98 7.18 -24.95
N VAL A 392 -20.44 7.26 -23.73
CA VAL A 392 -19.02 6.99 -23.44
C VAL A 392 -18.72 5.54 -23.03
N LEU A 393 -19.72 4.64 -22.95
CA LEU A 393 -19.50 3.23 -22.56
C LEU A 393 -18.39 2.51 -23.36
N PRO A 394 -18.30 2.64 -24.70
CA PRO A 394 -17.19 2.06 -25.47
C PRO A 394 -15.81 2.49 -24.97
N PHE A 395 -15.68 3.75 -24.53
CA PHE A 395 -14.42 4.39 -24.12
C PHE A 395 -14.06 4.14 -22.65
N VAL A 396 -14.92 3.43 -21.90
CA VAL A 396 -14.61 2.87 -20.56
C VAL A 396 -14.60 1.33 -20.58
N GLU A 397 -14.31 0.73 -21.74
CA GLU A 397 -14.23 -0.72 -21.96
C GLU A 397 -15.57 -1.47 -21.73
N GLN A 398 -16.71 -0.80 -21.92
CA GLN A 398 -18.06 -1.33 -21.70
C GLN A 398 -18.86 -1.50 -23.01
N GLN A 399 -18.20 -1.83 -24.13
CA GLN A 399 -18.86 -2.06 -25.43
C GLN A 399 -20.01 -3.07 -25.32
N ALA A 400 -19.78 -4.23 -24.68
CA ALA A 400 -20.82 -5.24 -24.51
C ALA A 400 -22.04 -4.80 -23.69
N LEU A 401 -21.93 -3.73 -22.88
CA LEU A 401 -23.06 -3.11 -22.20
C LEU A 401 -23.72 -2.03 -23.07
N TYR A 402 -22.93 -1.28 -23.85
CA TYR A 402 -23.44 -0.32 -24.84
C TYR A 402 -24.36 -1.00 -25.86
N ASP A 403 -23.93 -2.16 -26.39
CA ASP A 403 -24.67 -2.94 -27.40
C ASP A 403 -26.02 -3.49 -26.88
N GLN A 404 -26.28 -3.42 -25.56
CA GLN A 404 -27.57 -3.81 -24.96
C GLN A 404 -28.60 -2.66 -24.94
N PHE A 405 -28.19 -1.40 -25.11
CA PHE A 405 -29.11 -0.26 -25.06
C PHE A 405 -29.86 -0.05 -26.37
N HIS A 406 -31.16 0.21 -26.29
CA HIS A 406 -31.92 0.80 -27.40
C HIS A 406 -31.76 2.32 -27.34
N LEU A 407 -30.96 2.87 -28.26
CA LEU A 407 -30.55 4.29 -28.24
C LEU A 407 -31.66 5.27 -28.67
N ASP A 408 -32.71 4.75 -29.30
CA ASP A 408 -33.94 5.44 -29.71
C ASP A 408 -35.07 5.35 -28.65
N GLU A 409 -34.84 4.60 -27.57
CA GLU A 409 -35.73 4.50 -26.41
C GLU A 409 -35.24 5.32 -25.22
N PRO A 410 -36.14 5.83 -24.35
CA PRO A 410 -35.74 6.52 -23.13
C PRO A 410 -35.10 5.57 -22.11
N TRP A 411 -34.31 6.14 -21.19
CA TRP A 411 -33.62 5.45 -20.10
C TRP A 411 -34.50 4.57 -19.18
N ASP A 412 -35.80 4.86 -19.11
CA ASP A 412 -36.81 4.20 -18.28
C ASP A 412 -37.79 3.33 -19.08
N SER A 413 -37.51 3.06 -20.36
CA SER A 413 -38.27 2.07 -21.15
C SER A 413 -38.18 0.66 -20.54
N GLU A 414 -39.14 -0.21 -20.86
CA GLU A 414 -39.14 -1.60 -20.37
C GLU A 414 -37.85 -2.37 -20.75
N HIS A 415 -37.20 -2.01 -21.87
CA HIS A 415 -35.93 -2.58 -22.30
C HIS A 415 -34.70 -1.97 -21.63
N ASN A 416 -34.61 -0.64 -21.53
CA ASN A 416 -33.44 0.05 -20.99
C ASN A 416 -33.39 0.05 -19.45
N LYS A 417 -34.54 0.08 -18.78
CA LYS A 417 -34.67 0.18 -17.32
C LYS A 417 -33.97 -0.94 -16.53
N PRO A 418 -34.00 -2.24 -16.94
CA PRO A 418 -33.20 -3.29 -16.33
C PRO A 418 -31.68 -3.04 -16.36
N LEU A 419 -31.17 -2.26 -17.33
CA LEU A 419 -29.73 -1.97 -17.47
C LEU A 419 -29.23 -0.95 -16.42
N ILE A 420 -30.13 -0.25 -15.72
CA ILE A 420 -29.79 0.68 -14.62
C ILE A 420 -28.93 -0.03 -13.56
N ALA A 421 -29.27 -1.26 -13.19
CA ALA A 421 -28.56 -2.05 -12.19
C ALA A 421 -27.17 -2.53 -12.64
N LYS A 422 -26.86 -2.46 -13.95
CA LYS A 422 -25.57 -2.84 -14.53
C LYS A 422 -24.56 -1.69 -14.57
N MET A 423 -24.75 -0.63 -13.77
CA MET A 423 -23.90 0.56 -13.74
C MET A 423 -22.40 0.20 -13.57
N PRO A 424 -21.52 0.58 -14.52
CA PRO A 424 -20.08 0.43 -14.40
C PRO A 424 -19.52 1.11 -13.14
N ALA A 425 -18.56 0.46 -12.47
CA ALA A 425 -18.00 0.94 -11.20
C ALA A 425 -17.32 2.31 -11.32
N VAL A 426 -16.79 2.66 -12.50
CA VAL A 426 -16.17 3.96 -12.79
C VAL A 426 -17.13 5.15 -12.62
N PHE A 427 -18.46 4.93 -12.71
CA PHE A 427 -19.46 5.98 -12.50
C PHE A 427 -19.83 6.21 -11.03
N ARG A 428 -19.31 5.42 -10.08
CA ARG A 428 -19.67 5.48 -8.65
C ARG A 428 -18.50 6.02 -7.82
N SER A 429 -18.80 6.93 -6.88
CA SER A 429 -17.76 7.34 -5.93
C SER A 429 -17.50 6.22 -4.91
N PRO A 430 -16.23 5.89 -4.59
CA PRO A 430 -15.88 4.98 -3.49
C PRO A 430 -16.33 5.49 -2.11
N ARG A 431 -16.77 6.75 -2.00
CA ARG A 431 -17.42 7.29 -0.79
C ARG A 431 -18.95 7.21 -0.78
N SER A 432 -19.57 6.72 -1.86
CA SER A 432 -21.03 6.56 -1.92
C SER A 432 -21.51 5.49 -0.96
N LYS A 433 -22.58 5.81 -0.22
CA LYS A 433 -23.32 4.89 0.65
C LYS A 433 -24.47 4.20 -0.07
N LEU A 434 -24.77 4.59 -1.31
CA LEU A 434 -25.84 4.01 -2.12
C LEU A 434 -25.43 2.63 -2.68
N PRO A 435 -26.28 1.60 -2.61
CA PRO A 435 -26.05 0.33 -3.29
C PRO A 435 -25.88 0.53 -4.80
N GLN A 436 -24.86 -0.09 -5.40
CA GLN A 436 -24.57 0.04 -6.83
C GLN A 436 -25.74 -0.39 -7.73
N THR A 437 -26.55 -1.36 -7.26
CA THR A 437 -27.77 -1.84 -7.94
C THR A 437 -28.86 -0.77 -8.11
N GLN A 438 -28.80 0.34 -7.37
CA GLN A 438 -29.69 1.49 -7.60
C GLN A 438 -29.29 2.33 -8.82
N GLY A 439 -28.12 2.07 -9.41
CA GLY A 439 -27.64 2.78 -10.60
C GLY A 439 -27.47 4.28 -10.42
N ARG A 440 -27.18 4.76 -9.21
CA ARG A 440 -26.98 6.18 -8.91
C ARG A 440 -25.50 6.56 -9.01
N THR A 441 -25.18 7.58 -9.79
CA THR A 441 -23.82 8.00 -10.14
C THR A 441 -23.42 9.29 -9.42
N ASN A 442 -22.18 9.34 -8.91
CA ASN A 442 -21.65 10.54 -8.27
C ASN A 442 -20.87 11.44 -9.22
N TYR A 443 -20.62 11.01 -10.47
CA TYR A 443 -19.84 11.77 -11.44
C TYR A 443 -20.75 12.38 -12.49
N VAL A 444 -20.85 13.70 -12.50
CA VAL A 444 -21.82 14.50 -13.27
C VAL A 444 -21.12 15.56 -14.12
N VAL A 445 -21.78 16.03 -15.17
CA VAL A 445 -21.30 17.16 -15.98
C VAL A 445 -22.05 18.44 -15.59
N PRO A 446 -21.41 19.62 -15.63
CA PRO A 446 -22.10 20.89 -15.42
C PRO A 446 -22.87 21.29 -16.68
N VAL A 447 -24.20 21.27 -16.62
CA VAL A 447 -25.07 21.58 -17.77
C VAL A 447 -25.48 23.06 -17.72
N GLY A 448 -25.17 23.82 -18.78
CA GLY A 448 -25.57 25.21 -18.91
C GLY A 448 -25.04 25.86 -20.20
N PRO A 449 -25.67 26.95 -20.71
CA PRO A 449 -25.33 27.53 -22.01
C PRO A 449 -23.89 28.07 -22.09
N GLU A 450 -23.26 28.38 -20.95
CA GLU A 450 -21.88 28.87 -20.84
C GLU A 450 -20.85 27.74 -20.60
N THR A 451 -21.26 26.50 -20.30
CA THR A 451 -20.37 25.39 -19.92
C THR A 451 -19.91 24.56 -21.13
N ILE A 452 -19.10 23.51 -20.90
CA ILE A 452 -18.76 22.52 -21.94
C ILE A 452 -20.01 21.77 -22.45
N PHE A 453 -21.09 21.73 -21.67
CA PHE A 453 -22.30 20.96 -21.95
C PHE A 453 -23.53 21.89 -22.07
N PRO A 454 -23.70 22.61 -23.20
CA PRO A 454 -24.83 23.51 -23.44
C PRO A 454 -26.18 22.80 -23.68
N GLY A 455 -26.28 21.51 -23.34
CA GLY A 455 -27.47 20.67 -23.48
C GLY A 455 -27.36 19.69 -24.65
N LYS A 456 -28.15 19.90 -25.70
CA LYS A 456 -28.42 18.91 -26.77
C LYS A 456 -27.33 18.79 -27.85
N LYS A 457 -26.23 19.55 -27.74
CA LYS A 457 -25.10 19.52 -28.67
C LYS A 457 -23.80 19.38 -27.89
N GLY A 458 -22.90 18.56 -28.42
CA GLY A 458 -21.49 18.60 -28.04
C GLY A 458 -20.81 19.85 -28.60
N ILE A 459 -19.69 20.23 -27.98
CA ILE A 459 -18.80 21.28 -28.48
C ILE A 459 -17.47 20.68 -28.93
N ASP A 460 -16.79 21.35 -29.84
CA ASP A 460 -15.38 21.07 -30.16
C ASP A 460 -14.47 21.62 -29.04
N ILE A 461 -13.37 20.93 -28.74
CA ILE A 461 -12.40 21.38 -27.73
C ILE A 461 -11.84 22.80 -28.01
N ARG A 462 -11.82 23.23 -29.29
CA ARG A 462 -11.43 24.58 -29.73
C ARG A 462 -12.41 25.68 -29.31
N GLU A 463 -13.60 25.34 -28.84
CA GLU A 463 -14.57 26.29 -28.27
C GLU A 463 -14.27 26.63 -26.79
N ILE A 464 -13.32 25.92 -26.15
CA ILE A 464 -12.86 26.18 -24.79
C ILE A 464 -11.73 27.22 -24.84
N ARG A 465 -12.11 28.51 -24.80
CA ARG A 465 -11.23 29.67 -24.97
C ARG A 465 -10.55 30.14 -23.68
N ASP A 466 -11.13 29.82 -22.52
CA ASP A 466 -10.55 30.21 -21.21
C ASP A 466 -9.41 29.27 -20.74
N GLY A 467 -9.11 28.25 -21.56
CA GLY A 467 -8.06 27.27 -21.34
C GLY A 467 -8.60 25.92 -20.86
N THR A 468 -8.18 24.83 -21.51
CA THR A 468 -8.62 23.48 -21.14
C THR A 468 -8.20 23.07 -19.72
N SER A 469 -7.08 23.60 -19.24
CA SER A 469 -6.61 23.44 -17.86
C SER A 469 -7.40 24.27 -16.84
N ASN A 470 -8.37 25.07 -17.26
CA ASN A 470 -9.10 26.02 -16.42
C ASN A 470 -10.62 25.74 -16.39
N THR A 471 -11.17 25.11 -17.43
CA THR A 471 -12.60 24.74 -17.47
C THR A 471 -12.84 23.32 -16.95
N ILE A 472 -13.79 23.17 -16.03
CA ILE A 472 -14.28 21.90 -15.47
C ILE A 472 -15.15 21.16 -16.49
N MET A 473 -14.86 19.88 -16.69
CA MET A 473 -15.62 18.96 -17.52
C MET A 473 -16.51 18.01 -16.70
N VAL A 474 -15.98 17.41 -15.63
CA VAL A 474 -16.70 16.43 -14.80
C VAL A 474 -16.55 16.77 -13.33
N LEU A 475 -17.63 16.61 -12.56
CA LEU A 475 -17.77 16.92 -11.15
C LEU A 475 -18.05 15.66 -10.33
N GLU A 476 -17.53 15.59 -9.10
CA GLU A 476 -17.99 14.64 -8.10
C GLU A 476 -19.01 15.28 -7.13
N VAL A 477 -20.19 14.68 -7.01
CA VAL A 477 -21.32 15.18 -6.18
C VAL A 477 -21.83 14.15 -5.17
N SER A 478 -22.50 14.62 -4.12
CA SER A 478 -23.04 13.78 -3.05
C SER A 478 -24.12 12.80 -3.51
N ASP A 479 -24.34 11.76 -2.71
CA ASP A 479 -25.42 10.78 -2.91
C ASP A 479 -26.83 11.41 -2.98
N GLN A 480 -26.99 12.64 -2.46
CA GLN A 480 -28.24 13.40 -2.55
C GLN A 480 -28.46 13.93 -3.98
N GLN A 481 -27.39 14.36 -4.64
CA GLN A 481 -27.39 14.91 -6.01
C GLN A 481 -27.17 13.85 -7.10
N ALA A 482 -26.79 12.63 -6.73
CA ALA A 482 -26.45 11.56 -7.66
C ALA A 482 -27.67 11.14 -8.54
N PRO A 483 -27.70 11.43 -9.86
CA PRO A 483 -28.80 11.00 -10.72
C PRO A 483 -28.73 9.49 -11.01
N ILE A 484 -29.75 8.94 -11.67
CA ILE A 484 -29.66 7.60 -12.27
C ILE A 484 -28.74 7.69 -13.50
N TRP A 485 -27.74 6.81 -13.60
CA TRP A 485 -26.65 6.98 -14.59
C TRP A 485 -27.07 6.91 -16.05
N THR A 486 -28.17 6.22 -16.37
CA THR A 486 -28.75 6.17 -17.73
C THR A 486 -29.66 7.36 -18.02
N LYS A 487 -30.19 8.03 -16.99
CA LYS A 487 -31.11 9.16 -17.13
C LYS A 487 -30.37 10.38 -17.68
N PRO A 488 -30.93 11.11 -18.67
CA PRO A 488 -30.37 12.36 -19.17
C PRO A 488 -30.62 13.51 -18.18
N ASP A 489 -29.98 13.42 -17.02
CA ASP A 489 -30.12 14.30 -15.86
C ASP A 489 -28.76 14.43 -15.19
N ASP A 490 -28.31 15.67 -14.99
CA ASP A 490 -26.95 16.05 -14.61
C ASP A 490 -26.98 17.40 -13.88
N TRP A 491 -25.85 17.86 -13.34
CA TRP A 491 -25.84 19.00 -12.42
C TRP A 491 -26.13 20.33 -13.16
N PRO A 492 -27.24 21.04 -12.83
CA PRO A 492 -27.60 22.28 -13.51
C PRO A 492 -26.74 23.43 -12.98
N PHE A 493 -25.95 24.05 -13.87
CA PHE A 493 -25.09 25.17 -13.51
C PHE A 493 -25.93 26.43 -13.26
N ASP A 494 -25.84 26.98 -12.05
CA ASP A 494 -26.43 28.28 -11.68
C ASP A 494 -25.31 29.34 -11.55
N PRO A 495 -25.16 30.28 -12.50
CA PRO A 495 -24.13 31.32 -12.43
C PRO A 495 -24.22 32.24 -11.21
N LYS A 496 -25.38 32.27 -10.51
CA LYS A 496 -25.58 33.07 -9.29
C LYS A 496 -25.23 32.32 -8.02
N ASP A 497 -25.24 30.99 -8.07
CA ASP A 497 -24.86 30.10 -6.96
C ASP A 497 -24.04 28.92 -7.51
N PRO A 498 -22.79 29.17 -7.97
CA PRO A 498 -21.98 28.15 -8.65
C PRO A 498 -21.47 27.05 -7.71
N ALA A 499 -21.73 27.14 -6.40
CA ALA A 499 -21.40 26.12 -5.40
C ALA A 499 -22.58 25.19 -5.06
N LYS A 500 -23.79 25.46 -5.58
CA LYS A 500 -25.05 24.85 -5.17
C LYS A 500 -25.04 23.32 -5.22
N GLY A 501 -25.06 22.69 -4.05
CA GLY A 501 -25.10 21.22 -3.93
C GLY A 501 -23.78 20.51 -4.22
N LEU A 502 -22.67 21.23 -4.40
CA LEU A 502 -21.33 20.65 -4.55
C LEU A 502 -20.75 20.23 -3.18
N GLY A 503 -19.83 19.26 -3.18
CA GLY A 503 -19.21 18.72 -1.97
C GLY A 503 -20.01 17.60 -1.29
N GLY A 504 -19.84 17.45 0.03
CA GLY A 504 -20.60 16.51 0.87
C GLY A 504 -20.09 15.06 0.90
N LEU A 505 -19.30 14.61 -0.08
CA LEU A 505 -18.57 13.33 0.01
C LEU A 505 -17.24 13.46 0.75
N TYR A 506 -16.52 14.55 0.50
CA TYR A 506 -15.25 14.88 1.13
C TYR A 506 -15.40 16.11 2.01
N GLU A 507 -14.61 16.17 3.09
CA GLU A 507 -14.56 17.34 3.96
C GLU A 507 -13.87 18.50 3.24
N GLY A 508 -14.49 19.68 3.28
CA GLY A 508 -13.90 20.92 2.77
C GLY A 508 -13.75 21.02 1.25
N GLY A 509 -14.47 20.23 0.43
CA GLY A 509 -14.41 20.37 -1.04
C GLY A 509 -14.94 19.18 -1.85
N PHE A 510 -14.65 19.16 -3.15
CA PHE A 510 -15.02 18.12 -4.11
C PHE A 510 -13.90 17.89 -5.15
N TYR A 511 -13.96 16.77 -5.88
CA TYR A 511 -13.08 16.53 -7.02
C TYR A 511 -13.73 16.93 -8.35
N ALA A 512 -12.91 17.46 -9.26
CA ALA A 512 -13.31 17.77 -10.62
C ALA A 512 -12.24 17.35 -11.63
N THR A 513 -12.68 16.85 -12.79
CA THR A 513 -11.86 16.69 -14.01
C THR A 513 -11.96 17.95 -14.84
N PHE A 514 -10.83 18.48 -15.27
CA PHE A 514 -10.69 19.63 -16.17
C PHE A 514 -10.64 19.17 -17.64
N ALA A 515 -10.84 20.09 -18.58
CA ALA A 515 -10.84 19.81 -20.01
C ALA A 515 -9.47 19.44 -20.61
N ASP A 516 -8.40 19.45 -19.80
CA ASP A 516 -7.08 18.89 -20.08
C ASP A 516 -6.90 17.45 -19.56
N GLY A 517 -7.95 16.86 -18.96
CA GLY A 517 -7.91 15.55 -18.30
C GLY A 517 -7.25 15.56 -16.92
N SER A 518 -6.77 16.71 -16.42
CA SER A 518 -6.25 16.81 -15.06
C SER A 518 -7.38 16.76 -14.03
N VAL A 519 -7.11 16.14 -12.88
CA VAL A 519 -8.09 16.01 -11.79
C VAL A 519 -7.57 16.74 -10.57
N ARG A 520 -8.39 17.63 -10.00
CA ARG A 520 -8.02 18.49 -8.88
C ARG A 520 -9.06 18.42 -7.77
N PHE A 521 -8.62 18.63 -6.54
CA PHE A 521 -9.53 18.89 -5.42
C PHE A 521 -9.80 20.39 -5.37
N LEU A 522 -11.08 20.78 -5.46
CA LEU A 522 -11.52 22.14 -5.33
C LEU A 522 -12.03 22.33 -3.90
N PRO A 523 -11.33 23.09 -3.04
CA PRO A 523 -11.79 23.31 -1.69
C PRO A 523 -13.08 24.14 -1.67
N LEU A 524 -13.84 24.10 -0.58
CA LEU A 524 -15.01 24.93 -0.31
C LEU A 524 -14.93 25.47 1.13
N PRO A 525 -15.38 26.73 1.40
CA PRO A 525 -15.98 27.67 0.46
C PRO A 525 -14.97 28.25 -0.54
N GLN A 526 -15.48 28.78 -1.66
CA GLN A 526 -14.73 29.49 -2.69
C GLN A 526 -15.29 30.89 -2.88
N ASP A 527 -14.48 31.77 -3.48
CA ASP A 527 -15.02 32.95 -4.13
C ASP A 527 -15.95 32.53 -5.29
N ALA A 528 -17.16 33.09 -5.32
CA ALA A 528 -18.18 32.69 -6.29
C ALA A 528 -17.81 33.05 -7.72
N ALA A 529 -17.13 34.19 -7.96
CA ALA A 529 -16.70 34.58 -9.30
C ALA A 529 -15.58 33.66 -9.80
N LYS A 530 -14.61 33.31 -8.95
CA LYS A 530 -13.58 32.30 -9.28
C LYS A 530 -14.19 30.95 -9.60
N LEU A 531 -15.13 30.45 -8.79
CA LEU A 531 -15.77 29.16 -9.04
C LEU A 531 -16.63 29.17 -10.31
N ARG A 532 -17.33 30.28 -10.59
CA ARG A 532 -18.06 30.48 -11.85
C ARG A 532 -17.12 30.39 -13.07
N ALA A 533 -15.98 31.07 -13.02
CA ALA A 533 -14.99 31.09 -14.08
C ALA A 533 -14.34 29.72 -14.37
N LEU A 534 -14.40 28.77 -13.43
CA LEU A 534 -14.00 27.38 -13.68
C LEU A 534 -15.08 26.58 -14.45
N PHE A 535 -16.31 27.07 -14.56
CA PHE A 535 -17.39 26.39 -15.28
C PHE A 535 -17.67 26.96 -16.67
N THR A 536 -17.26 28.21 -16.93
CA THR A 536 -17.40 28.87 -18.22
C THR A 536 -16.35 28.35 -19.21
N ARG A 537 -16.75 28.16 -20.49
CA ARG A 537 -15.83 27.75 -21.57
C ARG A 537 -15.20 28.93 -22.31
N SER A 538 -15.84 30.09 -22.27
CA SER A 538 -15.45 31.29 -23.03
C SER A 538 -15.96 32.59 -22.38
N GLY A 539 -15.91 32.68 -21.05
CA GLY A 539 -16.27 33.87 -20.28
C GLY A 539 -15.22 34.98 -20.32
N GLY A 540 -13.96 34.66 -20.63
CA GLY A 540 -12.85 35.64 -20.67
C GLY A 540 -12.42 36.15 -19.28
N GLU A 541 -12.78 35.43 -18.23
CA GLU A 541 -12.57 35.80 -16.83
C GLU A 541 -11.11 35.51 -16.41
N PRO A 542 -10.37 36.47 -15.80
CA PRO A 542 -8.97 36.26 -15.45
C PRO A 542 -8.80 35.32 -14.26
N LEU A 543 -8.49 34.07 -14.54
CA LEU A 543 -8.09 33.07 -13.54
C LEU A 543 -6.61 33.23 -13.19
N SER A 544 -6.32 33.92 -12.09
CA SER A 544 -4.99 33.89 -11.48
C SER A 544 -4.63 32.47 -11.00
N PRO A 545 -3.37 32.01 -11.21
CA PRO A 545 -2.92 30.66 -10.85
C PRO A 545 -2.89 30.39 -9.33
#